data_AF-A0A7H8PS91-F1
#
_entry.id   AF-A0A7H8PS91-F1
#
_cell.length_a   1.000
_cell.length_b   1.000
_cell.length_c   1.000
_cell.angle_alpha   90.00
_cell.angle_beta   90.00
_cell.angle_gamma   90.00
#
_symmetry.space_group_name_H-M   'P 1'
#
loop_
_entity.id
_entity.type
_entity.pdbx_description
1 polymer ?
#
loop_
_entity_poly.entity_id
_entity_poly.type
_entity_poly.pdbx_seq_one_letter_code
_entity_poly.pdbx_strand_id
1 'polypeptide(L)'
;MQNTKFTYDDAVAKIERIKGTPIAVEAQWDGDTQGWFLMMFVVVKIKKRFWESSKVETYHLGNLSLGDDIRVFNGTVPPYPEAILAEEIGKKLSKKYKLEFFFPSPINPDDDCPRWIEKDKAINCADCDKLIIPTDSPYLPKDICYNCHLTREQNERIKEKKPHYDGVNLFLSKGIQFKNLGYASKFESFPISEFIDYQTADNLSKGVQVIVVDNEKMKSISDSLEDSIGKELLNYKMPKMDEVKLKFSAIKKVIFKNQEYDLMQRFNSHHEKLLRLIGSYNQIISAIEDNYEYHIYFKNGFTYRDDSFLRFVNFVKEGSAKTDEILSNYNGVLTESEVLETIEELKRAKCIEISNDNVSITQLGKNIL
;
A
#
# COMPACT_ATOMS: atom_id res chain seq x y z
N MET A 1 -8.22 14.28 1.40
CA MET A 1 -9.45 14.96 0.90
C MET A 1 -10.25 15.46 2.10
N GLN A 2 -11.00 16.56 2.04
CA GLN A 2 -11.89 16.93 3.15
C GLN A 2 -13.19 16.13 3.05
N ASN A 3 -13.66 15.54 4.15
CA ASN A 3 -14.96 14.86 4.22
C ASN A 3 -16.06 15.73 3.60
N THR A 4 -16.75 15.21 2.60
CA THR A 4 -17.77 15.98 1.86
C THR A 4 -19.16 15.75 2.44
N LYS A 5 -19.95 16.82 2.53
CA LYS A 5 -21.34 16.82 3.03
C LYS A 5 -22.37 16.67 1.91
N PHE A 6 -22.07 15.98 0.81
CA PHE A 6 -23.04 15.84 -0.28
C PHE A 6 -24.22 14.98 0.17
N THR A 7 -25.44 15.51 0.04
CA THR A 7 -26.68 14.84 0.48
C THR A 7 -27.65 14.58 -0.66
N TYR A 8 -28.69 13.79 -0.37
CA TYR A 8 -29.83 13.60 -1.27
C TYR A 8 -30.51 14.94 -1.64
N ASP A 9 -30.66 15.87 -0.70
CA ASP A 9 -31.33 17.14 -0.94
C ASP A 9 -30.49 18.04 -1.86
N ASP A 10 -29.15 18.01 -1.72
CA ASP A 10 -28.24 18.68 -2.66
C ASP A 10 -28.38 18.12 -4.08
N ALA A 11 -28.49 16.80 -4.20
CA ALA A 11 -28.69 16.12 -5.47
C ALA A 11 -30.00 16.55 -6.14
N VAL A 12 -31.10 16.57 -5.38
CA VAL A 12 -32.42 17.04 -5.83
C VAL A 12 -32.35 18.50 -6.30
N ALA A 13 -31.79 19.38 -5.48
CA ALA A 13 -31.71 20.80 -5.79
C ALA A 13 -30.91 21.07 -7.06
N LYS A 14 -29.87 20.26 -7.34
CA LYS A 14 -29.11 20.34 -8.60
C LYS A 14 -29.89 19.79 -9.79
N ILE A 15 -30.52 18.63 -9.66
CA ILE A 15 -31.32 18.02 -10.75
C ILE A 15 -32.43 18.96 -11.21
N GLU A 16 -33.14 19.60 -10.27
CA GLU A 16 -34.25 20.53 -10.58
C GLU A 16 -33.80 21.80 -11.33
N ARG A 17 -32.51 22.12 -11.32
CA ARG A 17 -31.92 23.25 -12.06
C ARG A 17 -31.40 22.87 -13.44
N ILE A 18 -31.25 21.58 -13.73
CA ILE A 18 -30.71 21.10 -15.00
C ILE A 18 -31.82 21.04 -16.06
N LYS A 19 -31.56 21.58 -17.24
CA LYS A 19 -32.51 21.53 -18.37
C LYS A 19 -32.46 20.17 -19.05
N GLY A 20 -33.63 19.65 -19.41
CA GLY A 20 -33.80 18.39 -20.12
C GLY A 20 -34.55 17.36 -19.28
N THR A 21 -34.56 16.11 -19.74
CA THR A 21 -35.20 15.00 -19.03
C THR A 21 -34.12 14.11 -18.43
N PRO A 22 -33.98 14.05 -17.09
CA PRO A 22 -33.12 13.07 -16.44
C PRO A 22 -33.53 11.65 -16.87
N ILE A 23 -32.54 10.81 -17.18
CA ILE A 23 -32.76 9.43 -17.61
C ILE A 23 -32.04 8.39 -16.73
N ALA A 24 -30.93 8.78 -16.12
CA ALA A 24 -30.20 7.95 -15.18
C ALA A 24 -29.51 8.80 -14.11
N VAL A 25 -29.23 8.18 -12.97
CA VAL A 25 -28.28 8.67 -11.97
C VAL A 25 -27.16 7.64 -11.87
N GLU A 26 -25.92 8.10 -11.85
CA GLU A 26 -24.74 7.22 -11.79
C GLU A 26 -23.81 7.60 -10.64
N ALA A 27 -23.18 6.58 -10.06
CA ALA A 27 -22.10 6.70 -9.07
C ALA A 27 -20.83 6.07 -9.66
N GLN A 28 -19.71 6.78 -9.56
CA GLN A 28 -18.42 6.34 -10.10
C GLN A 28 -17.32 6.60 -9.08
N TRP A 29 -16.41 5.65 -8.93
CA TRP A 29 -15.20 5.86 -8.15
C TRP A 29 -14.25 6.79 -8.89
N ASP A 30 -13.50 7.53 -8.11
CA ASP A 30 -12.35 8.32 -8.54
C ASP A 30 -11.35 8.32 -7.38
N GLY A 31 -10.07 8.50 -7.68
CA GLY A 31 -9.01 8.33 -6.71
C GLY A 31 -7.75 9.09 -7.11
N ASP A 32 -7.07 9.63 -6.11
CA ASP A 32 -5.75 10.21 -6.28
C ASP A 32 -4.82 9.82 -5.13
N THR A 33 -3.67 10.48 -5.02
CA THR A 33 -2.72 10.25 -3.91
C THR A 33 -3.29 10.49 -2.52
N GLN A 34 -4.47 11.12 -2.40
CA GLN A 34 -5.19 11.43 -1.17
C GLN A 34 -6.37 10.49 -0.91
N GLY A 35 -6.60 9.53 -1.81
CA GLY A 35 -7.46 8.39 -1.61
C GLY A 35 -8.70 8.32 -2.49
N TRP A 36 -9.53 7.31 -2.23
CA TRP A 36 -10.76 7.03 -2.98
C TRP A 36 -11.95 7.90 -2.55
N PHE A 37 -12.79 8.26 -3.52
CA PHE A 37 -14.06 8.94 -3.30
C PHE A 37 -15.05 8.58 -4.40
N LEU A 38 -16.34 8.86 -4.18
CA LEU A 38 -17.38 8.65 -5.18
C LEU A 38 -17.86 9.98 -5.76
N MET A 39 -17.98 10.02 -7.08
CA MET A 39 -18.63 11.10 -7.81
C MET A 39 -20.04 10.67 -8.23
N MET A 40 -21.02 11.50 -7.89
CA MET A 40 -22.41 11.30 -8.27
C MET A 40 -22.74 12.17 -9.48
N PHE A 41 -23.43 11.61 -10.47
CA PHE A 41 -23.85 12.33 -11.68
C PHE A 41 -25.30 12.05 -12.03
N VAL A 42 -25.91 12.95 -12.80
CA VAL A 42 -27.17 12.72 -13.50
C VAL A 42 -26.92 12.74 -15.01
N VAL A 43 -27.49 11.75 -15.70
CA VAL A 43 -27.51 11.71 -17.16
C VAL A 43 -28.84 12.28 -17.63
N VAL A 44 -28.78 13.23 -18.56
CA VAL A 44 -29.93 14.01 -19.03
C VAL A 44 -30.03 13.95 -20.53
N LYS A 45 -31.26 13.70 -21.03
CA LYS A 45 -31.62 13.80 -22.44
C LYS A 45 -32.12 15.20 -22.74
N ILE A 46 -31.39 15.90 -23.60
CA ILE A 46 -31.76 17.24 -24.07
C ILE A 46 -32.36 17.09 -25.48
N LYS A 47 -33.65 17.40 -25.60
CA LYS A 47 -34.29 17.53 -26.91
C LYS A 47 -33.79 18.81 -27.56
N LYS A 48 -33.20 18.68 -28.74
CA LYS A 48 -32.98 19.80 -29.65
C LYS A 48 -34.30 20.10 -30.40
N ARG A 49 -34.26 20.94 -31.43
CA ARG A 49 -35.43 21.20 -32.28
C ARG A 49 -35.99 19.89 -32.86
N PHE A 50 -37.24 19.90 -33.33
CA PHE A 50 -37.94 18.67 -33.72
C PHE A 50 -37.27 17.85 -34.84
N TRP A 51 -36.34 18.43 -35.58
CA TRP A 51 -35.56 17.79 -36.64
C TRP A 51 -34.15 17.33 -36.23
N GLU A 52 -33.71 17.59 -35.00
CA GLU A 52 -32.36 17.23 -34.52
C GLU A 52 -32.41 16.05 -33.54
N SER A 53 -31.44 15.14 -33.64
CA SER A 53 -31.27 14.05 -32.69
C SER A 53 -31.07 14.60 -31.28
N SER A 54 -31.77 14.01 -30.30
CA SER A 54 -31.59 14.36 -28.89
C SER A 54 -30.13 14.12 -28.47
N LYS A 55 -29.57 15.04 -27.69
CA LYS A 55 -28.23 14.90 -27.12
C LYS A 55 -28.34 14.32 -25.71
N VAL A 56 -27.42 13.44 -25.33
CA VAL A 56 -27.26 12.95 -23.96
C VAL A 56 -26.08 13.68 -23.34
N GLU A 57 -26.26 14.21 -22.14
CA GLU A 57 -25.23 14.92 -21.39
C GLU A 57 -25.20 14.44 -19.94
N THR A 58 -24.02 14.48 -19.32
CA THR A 58 -23.79 14.08 -17.94
C THR A 58 -23.45 15.32 -17.11
N TYR A 59 -24.10 15.46 -15.96
CA TYR A 59 -23.92 16.59 -15.04
C TYR A 59 -23.48 16.09 -13.68
N HIS A 60 -22.43 16.69 -13.13
CA HIS A 60 -21.92 16.37 -11.79
C HIS A 60 -22.87 16.88 -10.69
N LEU A 61 -23.30 15.97 -9.81
CA LEU A 61 -24.15 16.26 -8.67
C LEU A 61 -23.32 16.53 -7.40
N GLY A 62 -22.23 15.82 -7.18
CA GLY A 62 -21.38 16.03 -6.01
C GLY A 62 -20.44 14.88 -5.74
N ASN A 63 -19.60 15.04 -4.72
CA ASN A 63 -18.63 14.04 -4.29
C ASN A 63 -18.99 13.51 -2.91
N LEU A 64 -18.75 12.23 -2.67
CA LEU A 64 -18.89 11.53 -1.40
C LEU A 64 -17.49 11.02 -0.98
N SER A 65 -16.99 11.55 0.12
CA SER A 65 -15.74 11.13 0.76
C SER A 65 -15.99 11.13 2.26
N LEU A 66 -15.92 9.94 2.87
CA LEU A 66 -16.26 9.66 4.25
C LEU A 66 -15.13 8.85 4.89
N GLY A 67 -14.04 9.56 5.23
CA GLY A 67 -12.90 9.02 5.97
C GLY A 67 -11.58 9.16 5.25
N ASP A 68 -10.49 8.85 5.96
CA ASP A 68 -9.14 8.88 5.43
C ASP A 68 -8.73 7.50 4.90
N ASP A 69 -7.94 7.46 3.83
CA ASP A 69 -7.51 6.22 3.18
C ASP A 69 -6.48 5.40 3.97
N ILE A 70 -6.12 5.84 5.19
CA ILE A 70 -5.37 5.02 6.16
C ILE A 70 -6.06 3.68 6.44
N ARG A 71 -7.38 3.60 6.20
CA ARG A 71 -8.20 2.37 6.35
C ARG A 71 -7.77 1.25 5.40
N VAL A 72 -7.31 1.58 4.19
CA VAL A 72 -6.79 0.60 3.21
C VAL A 72 -5.51 -0.05 3.73
N PHE A 73 -4.66 0.73 4.41
CA PHE A 73 -3.40 0.25 4.99
C PHE A 73 -3.59 -0.51 6.31
N ASN A 74 -4.69 -0.26 7.03
CA ASN A 74 -5.03 -0.93 8.28
C ASN A 74 -5.91 -2.19 8.09
N GLY A 75 -6.07 -2.69 6.85
CA GLY A 75 -6.87 -3.89 6.56
C GLY A 75 -8.35 -3.77 6.94
N THR A 76 -8.87 -2.55 7.09
CA THR A 76 -10.21 -2.25 7.65
C THR A 76 -11.24 -1.87 6.57
N VAL A 77 -11.12 -2.43 5.37
CA VAL A 77 -12.13 -2.26 4.30
C VAL A 77 -12.31 -3.58 3.57
N PRO A 78 -13.54 -4.10 3.33
CA PRO A 78 -14.89 -3.50 3.42
C PRO A 78 -15.41 -3.17 4.84
N PRO A 79 -16.37 -2.22 5.00
CA PRO A 79 -17.23 -1.62 3.96
C PRO A 79 -16.93 -0.14 3.71
N TYR A 80 -16.72 0.27 2.46
CA TYR A 80 -16.57 1.68 2.07
C TYR A 80 -17.88 2.46 2.34
N PRO A 81 -17.96 3.32 3.37
CA PRO A 81 -19.22 3.98 3.76
C PRO A 81 -19.77 4.91 2.66
N GLU A 82 -18.90 5.45 1.81
CA GLU A 82 -19.26 6.24 0.64
C GLU A 82 -20.15 5.44 -0.32
N ALA A 83 -19.84 4.15 -0.54
CA ALA A 83 -20.61 3.28 -1.42
C ALA A 83 -22.03 3.04 -0.90
N ILE A 84 -22.17 2.82 0.41
CA ILE A 84 -23.47 2.67 1.08
C ILE A 84 -24.30 3.94 0.91
N LEU A 85 -23.70 5.11 1.13
CA LEU A 85 -24.40 6.40 1.00
C LEU A 85 -24.76 6.71 -0.45
N ALA A 86 -23.86 6.42 -1.41
CA ALA A 86 -24.14 6.57 -2.84
C ALA A 86 -25.32 5.70 -3.27
N GLU A 87 -25.37 4.45 -2.79
CA GLU A 87 -26.46 3.53 -3.05
C GLU A 87 -27.79 4.03 -2.46
N GLU A 88 -27.78 4.56 -1.24
CA GLU A 88 -28.96 5.16 -0.61
C GLU A 88 -29.49 6.35 -1.42
N ILE A 89 -28.62 7.31 -1.75
CA ILE A 89 -28.97 8.51 -2.53
C ILE A 89 -29.47 8.10 -3.91
N GLY A 90 -28.74 7.21 -4.60
CA GLY A 90 -29.08 6.71 -5.93
C GLY A 90 -30.44 6.04 -5.99
N LYS A 91 -30.75 5.14 -5.05
CA LYS A 91 -32.07 4.49 -4.93
C LYS A 91 -33.19 5.50 -4.67
N LYS A 92 -32.98 6.49 -3.80
CA LYS A 92 -33.97 7.54 -3.53
C LYS A 92 -34.26 8.39 -4.77
N LEU A 93 -33.23 8.79 -5.52
CA LEU A 93 -33.35 9.54 -6.77
C LEU A 93 -34.03 8.72 -7.87
N SER A 94 -33.63 7.45 -8.02
CA SER A 94 -34.26 6.49 -8.93
C SER A 94 -35.76 6.40 -8.68
N LYS A 95 -36.18 6.30 -7.41
CA LYS A 95 -37.60 6.27 -7.03
C LYS A 95 -38.32 7.59 -7.30
N LYS A 96 -37.73 8.74 -6.93
CA LYS A 96 -38.37 10.07 -7.09
C LYS A 96 -38.61 10.41 -8.56
N TYR A 97 -37.61 10.17 -9.40
CA TYR A 97 -37.60 10.62 -10.81
C TYR A 97 -37.83 9.48 -11.81
N LYS A 98 -38.05 8.24 -11.35
CA LYS A 98 -38.18 7.03 -12.18
C LYS A 98 -36.97 6.81 -13.09
N LEU A 99 -35.78 6.94 -12.53
CA LEU A 99 -34.50 6.84 -13.23
C LEU A 99 -33.88 5.46 -13.04
N GLU A 100 -33.04 5.04 -13.97
CA GLU A 100 -32.07 3.98 -13.71
C GLU A 100 -31.01 4.49 -12.73
N PHE A 101 -30.69 3.69 -11.72
CA PHE A 101 -29.50 3.92 -10.89
C PHE A 101 -28.40 2.98 -11.35
N PHE A 102 -27.25 3.55 -11.69
CA PHE A 102 -26.14 2.82 -12.26
C PHE A 102 -24.89 3.01 -11.41
N PHE A 103 -24.46 1.94 -10.77
CA PHE A 103 -23.26 1.92 -9.93
C PHE A 103 -22.51 0.61 -10.19
N PRO A 104 -21.55 0.59 -11.12
CA PRO A 104 -20.94 -0.64 -11.60
C PRO A 104 -20.03 -1.32 -10.57
N SER A 105 -19.46 -0.58 -9.61
CA SER A 105 -18.53 -1.15 -8.63
C SER A 105 -18.90 -0.80 -7.17
N PRO A 106 -19.99 -1.34 -6.63
CA PRO A 106 -20.44 -1.01 -5.27
C PRO A 106 -19.59 -1.65 -4.16
N ILE A 107 -18.80 -2.68 -4.49
CA ILE A 107 -18.05 -3.47 -3.50
C ILE A 107 -16.64 -2.91 -3.29
N ASN A 108 -15.92 -2.63 -4.37
CA ASN A 108 -14.52 -2.19 -4.34
C ASN A 108 -14.34 -0.92 -5.20
N PRO A 109 -13.48 0.01 -4.80
CA PRO A 109 -13.07 1.12 -5.65
C PRO A 109 -12.48 0.63 -6.98
N ASP A 110 -12.93 1.24 -8.06
CA ASP A 110 -12.48 1.01 -9.43
C ASP A 110 -12.98 2.18 -10.31
N ASP A 111 -12.05 3.02 -10.75
CA ASP A 111 -12.28 4.20 -11.60
C ASP A 111 -12.26 3.90 -13.10
N ASP A 112 -11.97 2.65 -13.49
CA ASP A 112 -12.00 2.17 -14.87
C ASP A 112 -13.36 1.57 -15.26
N CYS A 113 -14.34 1.63 -14.36
CA CYS A 113 -15.68 1.13 -14.64
C CYS A 113 -16.39 1.98 -15.71
N PRO A 114 -17.23 1.35 -16.57
CA PRO A 114 -17.94 2.05 -17.62
C PRO A 114 -18.83 3.16 -17.05
N ARG A 115 -18.97 4.27 -17.77
CA ARG A 115 -20.04 5.24 -17.53
C ARG A 115 -21.38 4.68 -17.99
N TRP A 116 -22.50 5.22 -17.50
CA TRP A 116 -23.83 4.78 -17.94
C TRP A 116 -24.01 4.90 -19.46
N ILE A 117 -23.43 5.95 -20.06
CA ILE A 117 -23.46 6.17 -21.52
C ILE A 117 -22.62 5.17 -22.32
N GLU A 118 -21.76 4.40 -21.67
CA GLU A 118 -20.86 3.40 -22.27
C GLU A 118 -21.29 1.97 -21.96
N LYS A 119 -22.35 1.78 -21.17
CA LYS A 119 -22.77 0.46 -20.68
C LYS A 119 -23.03 -0.55 -21.79
N ASP A 120 -23.45 -0.10 -22.97
CA ASP A 120 -23.70 -0.96 -24.14
C ASP A 120 -22.41 -1.55 -24.75
N LYS A 121 -21.24 -0.97 -24.42
CA LYS A 121 -19.92 -1.47 -24.83
C LYS A 121 -19.28 -2.35 -23.76
N ALA A 122 -19.88 -2.41 -22.58
CA ALA A 122 -19.30 -3.09 -21.45
C ALA A 122 -19.65 -4.58 -21.45
N ILE A 123 -18.82 -5.36 -20.77
CA ILE A 123 -19.02 -6.79 -20.54
C ILE A 123 -19.01 -7.06 -19.04
N ASN A 124 -19.54 -8.21 -18.63
CA ASN A 124 -19.40 -8.66 -17.26
C ASN A 124 -18.05 -9.34 -17.06
N CYS A 125 -17.37 -8.98 -15.97
CA CYS A 125 -16.19 -9.67 -15.48
C CYS A 125 -16.52 -11.15 -15.25
N ALA A 126 -15.72 -12.05 -15.81
CA ALA A 126 -15.94 -13.50 -15.72
C ALA A 126 -15.90 -14.04 -14.28
N ASP A 127 -15.26 -13.33 -13.34
CA ASP A 127 -15.08 -13.77 -11.95
C ASP A 127 -16.10 -13.19 -10.97
N CYS A 128 -16.49 -11.93 -11.15
CA CYS A 128 -17.30 -11.21 -10.16
C CYS A 128 -18.54 -10.55 -10.75
N ASP A 129 -18.82 -10.77 -12.04
CA ASP A 129 -19.96 -10.21 -12.79
C ASP A 129 -19.99 -8.66 -12.83
N LYS A 130 -18.93 -8.00 -12.33
CA LYS A 130 -18.77 -6.54 -12.40
C LYS A 130 -18.71 -6.08 -13.84
N LEU A 131 -19.46 -5.05 -14.17
CA LEU A 131 -19.47 -4.46 -15.50
C LEU A 131 -18.14 -3.72 -15.77
N ILE A 132 -17.45 -4.04 -16.86
CA ILE A 132 -16.14 -3.46 -17.24
C ILE A 132 -16.09 -3.10 -18.73
N ILE A 133 -15.24 -2.14 -19.08
CA ILE A 133 -14.79 -1.96 -20.45
C ILE A 133 -13.55 -2.84 -20.66
N PRO A 134 -13.50 -3.72 -21.68
CA PRO A 134 -12.30 -4.48 -21.99
C PRO A 134 -11.09 -3.54 -22.18
N THR A 135 -10.03 -3.78 -21.41
CA THR A 135 -8.77 -3.03 -21.52
C THR A 135 -8.13 -3.23 -22.90
N ASP A 136 -7.44 -2.19 -23.37
CA ASP A 136 -6.60 -2.24 -24.56
C ASP A 136 -5.17 -2.72 -24.26
N SER A 137 -4.81 -2.86 -22.97
CA SER A 137 -3.51 -3.35 -22.53
C SER A 137 -3.25 -4.77 -23.04
N PRO A 138 -2.09 -5.03 -23.65
CA PRO A 138 -1.72 -6.39 -24.05
C PRO A 138 -1.34 -7.29 -22.87
N TYR A 139 -1.21 -6.73 -21.67
CA TYR A 139 -0.76 -7.44 -20.46
C TYR A 139 -1.91 -7.83 -19.53
N LEU A 140 -3.11 -7.28 -19.73
CA LEU A 140 -4.26 -7.52 -18.87
C LEU A 140 -5.31 -8.36 -19.61
N PRO A 141 -5.95 -9.34 -18.95
CA PRO A 141 -7.01 -10.11 -19.59
C PRO A 141 -8.23 -9.24 -19.88
N LYS A 142 -8.90 -9.51 -20.99
CA LYS A 142 -9.97 -8.64 -21.53
C LYS A 142 -11.34 -8.90 -20.91
N ASP A 143 -11.49 -10.04 -20.26
CA ASP A 143 -12.76 -10.59 -19.75
C ASP A 143 -12.86 -10.54 -18.22
N ILE A 144 -11.86 -10.03 -17.52
CA ILE A 144 -11.87 -9.87 -16.07
C ILE A 144 -11.49 -8.45 -15.66
N CYS A 145 -12.05 -7.99 -14.53
CA CYS A 145 -11.68 -6.70 -13.97
C CYS A 145 -10.29 -6.74 -13.34
N TYR A 146 -9.65 -5.56 -13.22
CA TYR A 146 -8.31 -5.42 -12.66
C TYR A 146 -8.18 -6.04 -11.26
N ASN A 147 -9.15 -5.80 -10.36
CA ASN A 147 -9.13 -6.37 -9.00
C ASN A 147 -9.18 -7.91 -8.99
N CYS A 148 -9.97 -8.53 -9.87
CA CYS A 148 -10.01 -9.99 -10.02
C CYS A 148 -8.71 -10.52 -10.61
N HIS A 149 -8.15 -9.84 -11.61
CA HIS A 149 -6.84 -10.18 -12.17
C HIS A 149 -5.74 -10.17 -11.10
N LEU A 150 -5.65 -9.11 -10.28
CA LEU A 150 -4.70 -9.02 -9.18
C LEU A 150 -4.90 -10.15 -8.15
N THR A 151 -6.16 -10.48 -7.84
CA THR A 151 -6.49 -11.58 -6.93
C THR A 151 -6.02 -12.92 -7.50
N ARG A 152 -6.22 -13.16 -8.80
CA ARG A 152 -5.70 -14.36 -9.49
C ARG A 152 -4.18 -14.42 -9.41
N GLU A 153 -3.49 -13.36 -9.79
CA GLU A 153 -2.03 -13.33 -9.74
C GLU A 153 -1.49 -13.57 -8.32
N GLN A 154 -2.10 -12.95 -7.31
CA GLN A 154 -1.72 -13.15 -5.92
C GLN A 154 -1.92 -14.60 -5.49
N ASN A 155 -3.08 -15.19 -5.82
CA ASN A 155 -3.38 -16.58 -5.53
C ASN A 155 -2.44 -17.54 -6.26
N GLU A 156 -2.06 -17.25 -7.50
CA GLU A 156 -1.05 -18.02 -8.24
C GLU A 156 0.32 -17.95 -7.58
N ARG A 157 0.77 -16.76 -7.14
CA ARG A 157 2.04 -16.60 -6.41
C ARG A 157 2.06 -17.43 -5.11
N ILE A 158 0.93 -17.48 -4.41
CA ILE A 158 0.73 -18.30 -3.20
C ILE A 158 0.76 -19.80 -3.56
N LYS A 159 0.03 -20.22 -4.58
CA LYS A 159 -0.02 -21.62 -5.04
C LYS A 159 1.35 -22.13 -5.49
N GLU A 160 2.07 -21.36 -6.28
CA GLU A 160 3.36 -21.75 -6.84
C GLU A 160 4.54 -21.58 -5.87
N LYS A 161 4.28 -21.17 -4.61
CA LYS A 161 5.33 -20.85 -3.63
C LYS A 161 6.40 -19.90 -4.26
N LYS A 162 5.97 -18.88 -5.04
CA LYS A 162 6.92 -17.98 -5.70
C LYS A 162 7.82 -17.32 -4.65
N PRO A 163 9.14 -17.21 -4.90
CA PRO A 163 10.06 -16.61 -3.94
C PRO A 163 9.66 -15.17 -3.60
N HIS A 164 9.79 -14.82 -2.32
CA HIS A 164 9.47 -13.50 -1.79
C HIS A 164 10.72 -12.86 -1.18
N TYR A 165 11.53 -12.25 -2.04
CA TYR A 165 12.77 -11.57 -1.68
C TYR A 165 12.52 -10.10 -1.35
N ASP A 166 11.67 -9.85 -0.36
CA ASP A 166 11.35 -8.50 0.09
C ASP A 166 12.34 -8.05 1.16
N GLY A 167 13.59 -7.83 0.72
CA GLY A 167 14.58 -7.01 1.40
C GLY A 167 14.95 -7.38 2.84
N VAL A 168 15.38 -6.37 3.59
CA VAL A 168 16.00 -6.47 4.90
C VAL A 168 15.38 -5.44 5.83
N ASN A 169 15.01 -5.87 7.03
CA ASN A 169 14.51 -4.98 8.09
C ASN A 169 15.60 -4.69 9.12
N LEU A 170 15.69 -3.43 9.53
CA LEU A 170 16.63 -2.95 10.55
C LEU A 170 15.86 -2.46 11.78
N PHE A 171 16.25 -2.94 12.96
CA PHE A 171 15.64 -2.56 14.25
C PHE A 171 16.71 -2.12 15.24
N LEU A 172 16.31 -1.25 16.18
CA LEU A 172 16.94 -1.15 17.49
C LEU A 172 16.27 -2.12 18.45
N SER A 173 17.07 -2.77 19.29
CA SER A 173 16.61 -3.67 20.34
C SER A 173 17.21 -3.28 21.70
N LYS A 174 16.39 -3.32 22.74
CA LYS A 174 16.83 -3.19 24.14
C LYS A 174 15.94 -4.06 25.03
N GLY A 175 16.45 -5.25 25.37
CA GLY A 175 15.67 -6.25 26.09
C GLY A 175 14.46 -6.69 25.28
N ILE A 176 13.25 -6.34 25.73
CA ILE A 176 11.99 -6.64 25.04
C ILE A 176 11.50 -5.52 24.10
N GLN A 177 12.18 -4.37 24.08
CA GLN A 177 11.78 -3.21 23.29
C GLN A 177 12.41 -3.28 21.91
N PHE A 178 11.58 -3.20 20.86
CA PHE A 178 12.00 -3.16 19.47
C PHE A 178 11.50 -1.88 18.80
N LYS A 179 12.39 -1.17 18.11
CA LYS A 179 12.04 0.02 17.32
C LYS A 179 12.49 -0.19 15.87
N ASN A 180 11.53 -0.27 14.95
CA ASN A 180 11.81 -0.38 13.52
C ASN A 180 12.50 0.92 13.04
N LEU A 181 13.67 0.78 12.43
CA LEU A 181 14.42 1.88 11.83
C LEU A 181 14.20 1.99 10.33
N GLY A 182 13.80 0.91 9.68
CA GLY A 182 13.42 0.92 8.28
C GLY A 182 13.56 -0.42 7.57
N TYR A 183 13.13 -0.39 6.32
CA TYR A 183 13.16 -1.48 5.37
C TYR A 183 14.00 -1.07 4.15
N ALA A 184 14.75 -2.01 3.59
CA ALA A 184 15.37 -1.83 2.28
C ALA A 184 15.29 -3.09 1.45
N SER A 185 14.90 -2.97 0.17
CA SER A 185 14.86 -4.10 -0.78
C SER A 185 16.24 -4.76 -1.00
N LYS A 186 17.32 -4.03 -0.73
CA LYS A 186 18.71 -4.50 -0.76
C LYS A 186 19.45 -3.97 0.44
N PHE A 187 20.19 -4.83 1.14
CA PHE A 187 20.93 -4.43 2.35
C PHE A 187 21.91 -3.30 2.07
N GLU A 188 22.52 -3.27 0.88
CA GLU A 188 23.45 -2.22 0.40
C GLU A 188 22.82 -0.82 0.39
N SER A 189 21.49 -0.73 0.46
CA SER A 189 20.81 0.56 0.58
C SER A 189 20.92 1.15 1.99
N PHE A 190 21.37 0.38 2.99
CA PHE A 190 21.73 0.93 4.29
C PHE A 190 23.19 1.42 4.26
N PRO A 191 23.49 2.66 4.72
CA PRO A 191 24.86 3.17 4.75
C PRO A 191 25.81 2.37 5.66
N ILE A 192 25.27 1.57 6.59
CA ILE A 192 26.06 0.70 7.47
C ILE A 192 26.50 -0.61 6.81
N SER A 193 25.94 -0.95 5.64
CA SER A 193 26.10 -2.26 5.01
C SER A 193 27.54 -2.62 4.68
N GLU A 194 28.34 -1.64 4.25
CA GLU A 194 29.75 -1.82 3.90
C GLU A 194 30.64 -2.24 5.09
N PHE A 195 30.14 -2.08 6.32
CA PHE A 195 30.88 -2.35 7.56
C PHE A 195 30.38 -3.61 8.30
N ILE A 196 29.39 -4.28 7.72
CA ILE A 196 28.74 -5.45 8.30
C ILE A 196 28.96 -6.63 7.35
N ASP A 197 29.77 -7.57 7.80
CA ASP A 197 29.93 -8.83 7.10
C ASP A 197 28.61 -9.62 7.18
N TYR A 198 28.02 -9.85 6.01
CA TYR A 198 26.83 -10.66 5.88
C TYR A 198 27.03 -11.62 4.72
N GLN A 199 26.54 -12.84 4.87
CA GLN A 199 26.52 -13.81 3.79
C GLN A 199 25.13 -13.78 3.17
N THR A 200 25.03 -13.41 1.89
CA THR A 200 23.83 -13.71 1.10
C THR A 200 23.73 -15.21 1.02
N ALA A 201 22.75 -15.75 1.73
CA ALA A 201 22.54 -17.17 1.86
C ALA A 201 21.89 -17.74 0.59
N ASP A 202 22.64 -17.80 -0.50
CA ASP A 202 22.14 -18.30 -1.79
C ASP A 202 21.79 -19.80 -1.76
N ASN A 203 22.00 -20.49 -0.61
CA ASN A 203 21.74 -21.93 -0.43
C ASN A 203 21.29 -22.34 1.00
N LEU A 204 20.81 -21.43 1.86
CA LEU A 204 20.34 -21.85 3.20
C LEU A 204 18.91 -22.40 3.19
N SER A 205 18.67 -23.41 4.04
CA SER A 205 17.33 -23.84 4.43
C SER A 205 16.46 -22.65 4.89
N LYS A 206 15.15 -22.69 4.60
CA LYS A 206 14.18 -21.66 5.01
C LYS A 206 14.39 -21.23 6.46
N GLY A 207 14.54 -19.93 6.69
CA GLY A 207 14.78 -19.39 8.02
C GLY A 207 15.09 -17.90 8.03
N VAL A 208 15.15 -17.33 9.24
CA VAL A 208 15.49 -15.92 9.44
C VAL A 208 16.88 -15.84 10.04
N GLN A 209 17.80 -15.18 9.35
CA GLN A 209 19.11 -14.83 9.89
C GLN A 209 18.99 -13.46 10.57
N VAL A 210 19.49 -13.37 11.80
CA VAL A 210 19.54 -12.12 12.56
C VAL A 210 21.00 -11.77 12.80
N ILE A 211 21.45 -10.65 12.25
CA ILE A 211 22.75 -10.08 12.58
C ILE A 211 22.53 -9.08 13.71
N VAL A 212 23.17 -9.33 14.85
CA VAL A 212 23.18 -8.44 16.00
C VAL A 212 24.45 -7.62 15.96
N VAL A 213 24.32 -6.30 15.99
CA VAL A 213 25.45 -5.36 16.10
C VAL A 213 25.39 -4.75 17.48
N ASP A 214 26.29 -5.21 18.34
CA ASP A 214 26.45 -4.70 19.70
C ASP A 214 27.08 -3.30 19.72
N ASN A 215 27.16 -2.72 20.92
CA ASN A 215 27.75 -1.40 21.11
C ASN A 215 29.21 -1.29 20.68
N GLU A 216 30.02 -2.34 20.80
CA GLU A 216 31.44 -2.27 20.39
C GLU A 216 31.56 -2.20 18.87
N LYS A 217 30.82 -3.05 18.17
CA LYS A 217 30.78 -3.03 16.71
C LYS A 217 30.11 -1.76 16.19
N MET A 218 29.05 -1.26 16.83
CA MET A 218 28.42 0.02 16.48
C MET A 218 29.41 1.18 16.59
N LYS A 219 30.27 1.23 17.61
CA LYS A 219 31.34 2.24 17.73
C LYS A 219 32.32 2.16 16.56
N SER A 220 32.77 0.96 16.20
CA SER A 220 33.63 0.76 15.03
C SER A 220 32.96 1.22 13.72
N ILE A 221 31.65 1.00 13.58
CA ILE A 221 30.88 1.48 12.43
C ILE A 221 30.75 3.00 12.47
N SER A 222 30.49 3.62 13.63
CA SER A 222 30.39 5.08 13.72
C SER A 222 31.69 5.76 13.35
N ASP A 223 32.84 5.22 13.77
CA ASP A 223 34.16 5.73 13.40
C ASP A 223 34.36 5.67 11.88
N SER A 224 33.99 4.54 11.27
CA SER A 224 34.10 4.33 9.82
C SER A 224 33.15 5.23 9.00
N LEU A 225 31.95 5.49 9.52
CA LEU A 225 31.01 6.45 8.95
C LEU A 225 31.53 7.88 9.09
N GLU A 226 32.12 8.23 10.23
CA GLU A 226 32.71 9.54 10.47
C GLU A 226 33.81 9.85 9.44
N ASP A 227 34.70 8.89 9.20
CA ASP A 227 35.75 8.98 8.18
C ASP A 227 35.17 9.11 6.78
N SER A 228 34.13 8.34 6.46
CA SER A 228 33.44 8.40 5.17
C SER A 228 32.77 9.75 4.94
N ILE A 229 32.10 10.30 5.96
CA ILE A 229 31.50 11.64 5.91
C ILE A 229 32.60 12.68 5.70
N GLY A 230 33.72 12.59 6.44
CA GLY A 230 34.87 13.49 6.28
C GLY A 230 35.41 13.52 4.85
N LYS A 231 35.54 12.36 4.20
CA LYS A 231 35.98 12.25 2.80
C LYS A 231 35.00 12.89 1.81
N GLU A 232 33.70 12.65 1.98
CA GLU A 232 32.67 13.26 1.12
C GLU A 232 32.63 14.79 1.30
N LEU A 233 32.79 15.28 2.54
CA LEU A 233 32.80 16.71 2.84
C LEU A 233 33.98 17.47 2.20
N LEU A 234 35.09 16.81 1.86
CA LEU A 234 36.18 17.45 1.09
C LEU A 234 35.72 17.97 -0.28
N ASN A 235 34.70 17.34 -0.85
CA ASN A 235 34.13 17.70 -2.15
C ASN A 235 32.78 18.42 -2.03
N TYR A 236 32.39 18.80 -0.81
CA TYR A 236 31.12 19.48 -0.57
C TYR A 236 31.08 20.84 -1.26
N LYS A 237 29.92 21.14 -1.87
CA LYS A 237 29.62 22.43 -2.47
C LYS A 237 28.24 22.85 -2.03
N MET A 238 28.11 24.08 -1.55
CA MET A 238 26.82 24.63 -1.13
C MET A 238 25.78 24.49 -2.27
N PRO A 239 24.53 24.09 -1.96
CA PRO A 239 23.51 23.88 -2.97
C PRO A 239 23.23 25.19 -3.70
N LYS A 240 23.14 25.13 -5.03
CA LYS A 240 22.66 26.25 -5.82
C LYS A 240 21.15 26.35 -5.68
N MET A 241 20.67 27.50 -5.21
CA MET A 241 19.25 27.78 -5.08
C MET A 241 18.65 27.95 -6.48
N ASP A 242 17.72 27.07 -6.83
CA ASP A 242 16.96 27.12 -8.07
C ASP A 242 15.48 27.04 -7.66
N GLU A 243 14.74 28.15 -7.86
CA GLU A 243 13.34 28.26 -7.45
C GLU A 243 12.46 27.17 -8.06
N VAL A 244 12.79 26.66 -9.24
CA VAL A 244 12.04 25.57 -9.88
C VAL A 244 12.28 24.26 -9.13
N LYS A 245 13.52 23.96 -8.75
CA LYS A 245 13.85 22.74 -8.00
C LYS A 245 13.33 22.75 -6.58
N LEU A 246 13.29 23.93 -5.94
CA LEU A 246 12.75 24.07 -4.58
C LEU A 246 11.24 23.78 -4.49
N LYS A 247 10.50 23.76 -5.61
CA LYS A 247 9.11 23.28 -5.65
C LYS A 247 9.01 21.77 -5.40
N PHE A 248 10.08 21.02 -5.68
CA PHE A 248 10.09 19.56 -5.66
C PHE A 248 11.14 18.98 -4.69
N SER A 249 11.89 19.82 -4.00
CA SER A 249 12.95 19.45 -3.04
C SER A 249 13.07 20.50 -1.95
N ALA A 250 13.53 20.10 -0.77
CA ALA A 250 13.94 21.02 0.28
C ALA A 250 15.46 21.01 0.49
N ILE A 251 15.95 22.04 1.16
CA ILE A 251 17.29 22.07 1.73
C ILE A 251 17.18 21.80 3.21
N LYS A 252 17.92 20.80 3.67
CA LYS A 252 17.98 20.39 5.06
C LYS A 252 19.30 20.85 5.65
N LYS A 253 19.21 21.64 6.71
CA LYS A 253 20.34 21.97 7.58
C LYS A 253 20.69 20.75 8.42
N VAL A 254 21.95 20.35 8.38
CA VAL A 254 22.49 19.28 9.22
C VAL A 254 23.72 19.77 9.96
N ILE A 255 23.90 19.30 11.19
CA ILE A 255 25.07 19.59 12.00
C ILE A 255 25.93 18.33 12.04
N PHE A 256 27.22 18.48 11.74
CA PHE A 256 28.22 17.43 11.88
C PHE A 256 29.51 18.06 12.43
N LYS A 257 30.07 17.48 13.51
CA LYS A 257 31.23 18.03 14.23
C LYS A 257 31.14 19.54 14.53
N ASN A 258 29.97 19.98 15.01
CA ASN A 258 29.67 21.38 15.32
C ASN A 258 29.71 22.36 14.12
N GLN A 259 29.73 21.84 12.89
CA GLN A 259 29.60 22.64 11.67
C GLN A 259 28.26 22.39 11.00
N GLU A 260 27.62 23.45 10.52
CA GLU A 260 26.36 23.39 9.78
C GLU A 260 26.61 23.24 8.28
N TYR A 261 25.84 22.36 7.64
CA TYR A 261 25.84 22.13 6.20
C TYR A 261 24.42 22.20 5.65
N ASP A 262 24.28 22.84 4.49
CA ASP A 262 23.03 22.90 3.73
C ASP A 262 23.04 21.77 2.68
N LEU A 263 22.20 20.75 2.87
CA LEU A 263 22.12 19.61 1.95
C LEU A 263 20.78 19.59 1.22
N MET A 264 20.83 19.39 -0.10
CA MET A 264 19.63 19.34 -0.95
C MET A 264 19.12 17.90 -0.93
N GLN A 265 17.83 17.71 -0.63
CA GLN A 265 17.24 16.37 -0.46
C GLN A 265 17.05 15.60 -1.77
N ARG A 266 16.99 16.30 -2.91
CA ARG A 266 16.85 15.72 -4.25
C ARG A 266 17.70 16.50 -5.24
N PHE A 267 17.92 15.93 -6.43
CA PHE A 267 18.63 16.58 -7.55
C PHE A 267 20.11 16.86 -7.29
N ASN A 268 20.67 16.30 -6.22
CA ASN A 268 22.09 16.37 -5.91
C ASN A 268 22.49 15.09 -5.18
N SER A 269 22.95 14.09 -5.95
CA SER A 269 23.31 12.78 -5.45
C SER A 269 24.38 12.81 -4.35
N HIS A 270 25.30 13.77 -4.39
CA HIS A 270 26.31 13.94 -3.33
C HIS A 270 25.67 14.41 -2.02
N HIS A 271 24.72 15.35 -2.08
CA HIS A 271 24.01 15.82 -0.88
C HIS A 271 23.09 14.73 -0.33
N GLU A 272 22.42 13.98 -1.20
CA GLU A 272 21.61 12.82 -0.82
C GLU A 272 22.45 11.75 -0.10
N LYS A 273 23.67 11.48 -0.61
CA LYS A 273 24.63 10.57 0.04
C LYS A 273 25.07 11.10 1.41
N LEU A 274 25.48 12.36 1.51
CA LEU A 274 25.87 12.99 2.79
C LEU A 274 24.72 12.97 3.81
N LEU A 275 23.49 13.27 3.40
CA LEU A 275 22.29 13.19 4.24
C LEU A 275 22.09 11.79 4.82
N ARG A 276 22.24 10.75 3.99
CA ARG A 276 22.12 9.35 4.42
C ARG A 276 23.23 8.93 5.38
N LEU A 277 24.49 9.30 5.09
CA LEU A 277 25.64 8.99 5.93
C LEU A 277 25.52 9.68 7.31
N ILE A 278 25.31 11.00 7.33
CA ILE A 278 25.16 11.77 8.57
C ILE A 278 23.94 11.30 9.36
N GLY A 279 22.82 11.02 8.68
CA GLY A 279 21.63 10.46 9.32
C GLY A 279 21.90 9.12 10.01
N SER A 280 22.64 8.23 9.36
CA SER A 280 23.01 6.93 9.92
C SER A 280 24.00 7.05 11.07
N TYR A 281 25.00 7.93 10.94
CA TYR A 281 25.96 8.23 12.01
C TYR A 281 25.25 8.73 13.27
N ASN A 282 24.40 9.76 13.15
CA ASN A 282 23.67 10.32 14.28
C ASN A 282 22.73 9.28 14.93
N GLN A 283 22.12 8.40 14.12
CA GLN A 283 21.29 7.31 14.63
C GLN A 283 22.10 6.30 15.44
N ILE A 284 23.29 5.92 14.97
CA ILE A 284 24.19 5.01 15.69
C ILE A 284 24.65 5.64 17.01
N ILE A 285 25.09 6.91 16.98
CA ILE A 285 25.54 7.60 18.21
C ILE A 285 24.41 7.61 19.25
N SER A 286 23.20 8.01 18.86
CA SER A 286 22.04 7.97 19.75
C SER A 286 21.72 6.55 20.26
N ALA A 287 21.84 5.53 19.42
CA ALA A 287 21.63 4.14 19.83
C ALA A 287 22.66 3.66 20.85
N ILE A 288 23.93 4.04 20.70
CA ILE A 288 25.00 3.74 21.66
C ILE A 288 24.74 4.44 23.00
N GLU A 289 24.41 5.74 22.98
CA GLU A 289 24.10 6.52 24.18
C GLU A 289 22.94 5.92 24.98
N ASP A 290 21.90 5.48 24.27
CA ASP A 290 20.72 4.86 24.87
C ASP A 290 20.88 3.36 25.16
N ASN A 291 22.05 2.77 24.87
CA ASN A 291 22.38 1.35 25.06
C ASN A 291 21.39 0.40 24.35
N TYR A 292 21.15 0.65 23.07
CA TYR A 292 20.47 -0.25 22.14
C TYR A 292 21.47 -1.14 21.39
N GLU A 293 20.96 -2.19 20.74
CA GLU A 293 21.69 -3.00 19.76
C GLU A 293 20.97 -2.90 18.41
N TYR A 294 21.71 -3.00 17.29
CA TYR A 294 21.06 -3.15 15.99
C TYR A 294 20.75 -4.62 15.73
N HIS A 295 19.54 -4.88 15.24
CA HIS A 295 19.13 -6.20 14.76
C HIS A 295 18.73 -6.09 13.30
N ILE A 296 19.40 -6.86 12.45
CA ILE A 296 19.19 -6.87 11.01
C ILE A 296 18.63 -8.24 10.62
N TYR A 297 17.43 -8.26 10.06
CA TYR A 297 16.68 -9.49 9.77
C TYR A 297 16.71 -9.78 8.27
N PHE A 298 17.29 -10.93 7.91
CA PHE A 298 17.33 -11.44 6.55
C PHE A 298 16.40 -12.64 6.42
N LYS A 299 15.45 -12.56 5.47
CA LYS A 299 14.53 -13.63 5.11
C LYS A 299 15.15 -14.52 4.05
N ASN A 300 15.42 -15.79 4.38
CA ASN A 300 15.97 -16.76 3.45
C ASN A 300 14.94 -17.83 3.10
N GLY A 301 14.71 -18.07 1.81
CA GLY A 301 13.79 -19.11 1.33
C GLY A 301 12.30 -18.86 1.64
N PHE A 302 11.91 -17.62 1.95
CA PHE A 302 10.52 -17.25 2.12
C PHE A 302 9.83 -17.04 0.77
N THR A 303 8.54 -17.35 0.74
CA THR A 303 7.70 -17.29 -0.45
C THR A 303 6.49 -16.38 -0.21
N TYR A 304 5.78 -16.02 -1.28
CA TYR A 304 4.53 -15.25 -1.15
C TYR A 304 3.48 -15.98 -0.31
N ARG A 305 3.52 -17.31 -0.29
CA ARG A 305 2.67 -18.13 0.59
C ARG A 305 3.00 -17.87 2.06
N ASP A 306 4.29 -17.89 2.41
CA ASP A 306 4.75 -17.66 3.78
C ASP A 306 4.40 -16.25 4.27
N ASP A 307 4.69 -15.23 3.45
CA ASP A 307 4.37 -13.83 3.77
C ASP A 307 2.86 -13.63 3.95
N SER A 308 2.04 -14.20 3.05
CA SER A 308 0.59 -14.16 3.16
C SER A 308 0.08 -14.72 4.49
N PHE A 309 0.59 -15.88 4.92
CA PHE A 309 0.20 -16.51 6.19
C PHE A 309 0.57 -15.63 7.39
N LEU A 310 1.81 -15.11 7.40
CA LEU A 310 2.28 -14.25 8.48
C LEU A 310 1.47 -12.94 8.56
N ARG A 311 1.15 -12.32 7.41
CA ARG A 311 0.31 -11.11 7.35
C ARG A 311 -1.11 -11.39 7.81
N PHE A 312 -1.70 -12.52 7.41
CA PHE A 312 -3.03 -12.91 7.87
C PHE A 312 -3.08 -13.06 9.38
N VAL A 313 -2.16 -13.84 9.96
CA VAL A 313 -2.11 -14.04 11.41
C VAL A 313 -1.84 -12.72 12.15
N ASN A 314 -0.92 -11.88 11.65
CA ASN A 314 -0.52 -10.65 12.34
C ASN A 314 -1.54 -9.51 12.22
N PHE A 315 -1.99 -9.20 11.00
CA PHE A 315 -2.79 -8.01 10.72
C PHE A 315 -4.29 -8.30 10.71
N VAL A 316 -4.72 -9.44 10.14
CA VAL A 316 -6.15 -9.78 10.05
C VAL A 316 -6.65 -10.40 11.35
N LYS A 317 -5.80 -11.19 12.02
CA LYS A 317 -6.12 -11.90 13.27
C LYS A 317 -5.39 -11.34 14.49
N GLU A 318 -4.84 -10.13 14.37
CA GLU A 318 -4.26 -9.36 15.47
C GLU A 318 -3.19 -10.13 16.28
N GLY A 319 -2.46 -11.03 15.60
CA GLY A 319 -1.32 -11.78 16.14
C GLY A 319 -1.58 -13.24 16.48
N SER A 320 -2.83 -13.71 16.49
CA SER A 320 -3.16 -15.11 16.78
C SER A 320 -4.43 -15.57 16.09
N ALA A 321 -4.40 -16.75 15.44
CA ALA A 321 -5.52 -17.32 14.72
C ALA A 321 -5.68 -18.81 15.05
N LYS A 322 -6.92 -19.30 15.05
CA LYS A 322 -7.16 -20.75 15.09
C LYS A 322 -6.79 -21.38 13.74
N THR A 323 -6.30 -22.63 13.76
CA THR A 323 -6.00 -23.37 12.53
C THR A 323 -7.18 -23.41 11.56
N ASP A 324 -8.40 -23.63 12.04
CA ASP A 324 -9.62 -23.65 11.21
C ASP A 324 -9.90 -22.30 10.52
N GLU A 325 -9.55 -21.19 11.15
CA GLU A 325 -9.69 -19.87 10.54
C GLU A 325 -8.68 -19.65 9.42
N ILE A 326 -7.46 -20.17 9.59
CA ILE A 326 -6.43 -20.16 8.54
C ILE A 326 -6.89 -21.03 7.37
N LEU A 327 -7.38 -22.25 7.65
CA LEU A 327 -7.93 -23.15 6.64
C LEU A 327 -9.06 -22.51 5.85
N SER A 328 -9.99 -21.85 6.55
CA SER A 328 -11.10 -21.13 5.91
C SER A 328 -10.62 -19.97 5.04
N ASN A 329 -9.56 -19.26 5.43
CA ASN A 329 -9.02 -18.12 4.68
C ASN A 329 -8.41 -18.55 3.35
N TYR A 330 -7.78 -19.71 3.29
CA TYR A 330 -7.12 -20.23 2.07
C TYR A 330 -7.98 -21.23 1.29
N ASN A 331 -9.24 -21.41 1.67
CA ASN A 331 -10.17 -22.27 0.95
C ASN A 331 -10.31 -21.84 -0.53
N GLY A 332 -10.22 -22.79 -1.46
CA GLY A 332 -10.21 -22.54 -2.91
C GLY A 332 -8.88 -22.02 -3.47
N VAL A 333 -7.91 -21.67 -2.61
CA VAL A 333 -6.56 -21.28 -3.01
C VAL A 333 -5.56 -22.40 -2.75
N LEU A 334 -5.60 -23.02 -1.56
CA LEU A 334 -4.71 -24.11 -1.16
C LEU A 334 -5.52 -25.30 -0.66
N THR A 335 -4.92 -26.48 -0.72
CA THR A 335 -5.44 -27.67 -0.03
C THR A 335 -5.17 -27.58 1.48
N GLU A 336 -5.97 -28.28 2.28
CA GLU A 336 -5.76 -28.37 3.74
C GLU A 336 -4.34 -28.84 4.08
N SER A 337 -3.82 -29.85 3.37
CA SER A 337 -2.46 -30.36 3.56
C SER A 337 -1.40 -29.28 3.31
N GLU A 338 -1.57 -28.46 2.28
CA GLU A 338 -0.63 -27.36 1.98
C GLU A 338 -0.66 -26.25 3.03
N VAL A 339 -1.84 -25.97 3.60
CA VAL A 339 -1.98 -25.00 4.70
C VAL A 339 -1.24 -25.51 5.94
N LEU A 340 -1.47 -26.76 6.33
CA LEU A 340 -0.83 -27.38 7.49
C LEU A 340 0.69 -27.51 7.32
N GLU A 341 1.15 -27.86 6.10
CA GLU A 341 2.57 -27.90 5.76
C GLU A 341 3.23 -26.52 5.92
N THR A 342 2.56 -25.46 5.45
CA THR A 342 3.05 -24.08 5.56
C THR A 342 3.15 -23.64 7.02
N ILE A 343 2.16 -23.99 7.85
CA ILE A 343 2.19 -23.74 9.29
C ILE A 343 3.41 -24.43 9.95
N GLU A 344 3.64 -25.72 9.66
CA GLU A 344 4.81 -26.41 10.23
C GLU A 344 6.15 -25.86 9.69
N GLU A 345 6.22 -25.43 8.44
CA GLU A 345 7.40 -24.73 7.88
C GLU A 345 7.70 -23.42 8.62
N LEU A 346 6.68 -22.58 8.84
CA LEU A 346 6.82 -21.30 9.54
C LEU A 346 7.17 -21.48 11.02
N LYS A 347 6.66 -22.53 11.67
CA LYS A 347 7.03 -22.92 13.03
C LYS A 347 8.47 -23.38 13.11
N ARG A 348 8.95 -24.19 12.16
CA ARG A 348 10.38 -24.58 12.06
C ARG A 348 11.28 -23.35 11.85
N ALA A 349 10.81 -22.37 11.07
CA ALA A 349 11.48 -21.08 10.91
C ALA A 349 11.36 -20.14 12.13
N LYS A 350 10.65 -20.57 13.19
CA LYS A 350 10.41 -19.83 14.44
C LYS A 350 9.62 -18.52 14.25
N CYS A 351 8.91 -18.37 13.14
CA CYS A 351 8.09 -17.20 12.85
C CYS A 351 6.70 -17.27 13.52
N ILE A 352 6.26 -18.48 13.85
CA ILE A 352 5.02 -18.74 14.57
C ILE A 352 5.22 -19.80 15.65
N GLU A 353 4.32 -19.84 16.62
CA GLU A 353 4.19 -20.86 17.66
C GLU A 353 2.79 -21.47 17.59
N ILE A 354 2.67 -22.74 17.98
CA ILE A 354 1.40 -23.48 18.01
C ILE A 354 1.10 -23.91 19.44
N SER A 355 -0.08 -23.56 19.95
CA SER A 355 -0.57 -23.98 21.27
C SER A 355 -2.07 -24.20 21.25
N ASN A 356 -2.52 -25.42 21.59
CA ASN A 356 -3.94 -25.80 21.63
C ASN A 356 -4.73 -25.30 20.41
N ASP A 357 -4.25 -25.66 19.21
CA ASP A 357 -4.80 -25.30 17.89
C ASP A 357 -4.78 -23.81 17.52
N ASN A 358 -4.18 -22.95 18.36
CA ASN A 358 -3.89 -21.57 18.00
C ASN A 358 -2.49 -21.44 17.41
N VAL A 359 -2.41 -20.71 16.31
CA VAL A 359 -1.19 -20.29 15.65
C VAL A 359 -0.95 -18.82 15.98
N SER A 360 0.13 -18.53 16.71
CA SER A 360 0.48 -17.17 17.12
C SER A 360 1.78 -16.73 16.47
N ILE A 361 1.83 -15.49 15.99
CA ILE A 361 3.06 -14.95 15.40
C ILE A 361 4.08 -14.58 16.48
N THR A 362 5.34 -14.99 16.30
CA THR A 362 6.43 -14.65 17.22
C THR A 362 6.95 -13.24 16.95
N GLN A 363 7.78 -12.70 17.86
CA GLN A 363 8.48 -11.44 17.60
C GLN A 363 9.40 -11.54 16.36
N LEU A 364 9.99 -12.72 16.11
CA LEU A 364 10.81 -12.95 14.91
C LEU A 364 9.96 -12.86 13.64
N GLY A 365 8.75 -13.46 13.66
CA GLY A 365 7.79 -13.34 12.55
C GLY A 365 7.35 -11.90 12.31
N LYS A 366 7.06 -11.15 13.38
CA LYS A 366 6.70 -9.72 13.29
C LYS A 366 7.82 -8.87 12.69
N ASN A 367 9.08 -9.16 13.03
CA ASN A 367 10.23 -8.37 12.59
C ASN A 367 10.60 -8.59 11.11
N ILE A 368 9.99 -9.57 10.43
CA ILE A 368 10.22 -9.83 9.00
C ILE A 368 9.05 -9.44 8.09
N LEU A 369 7.93 -9.01 8.66
CA LEU A 369 6.77 -8.43 7.97
C LEU A 369 6.99 -6.95 7.64
#